data_AF-A0A0Q7AMZ2-F1
#
_entry.id   AF-A0A0Q7AMZ2-F1
#
_cell.length_a   1.000
_cell.length_b   1.000
_cell.length_c   1.000
_cell.angle_alpha   90.00
_cell.angle_beta   90.00
_cell.angle_gamma   90.00
#
_symmetry.space_group_name_H-M   'P 1'
#
loop_
_entity.id
_entity.type
_entity.pdbx_description
1 polymer ?
#
loop_
_entity_poly.entity_id
_entity_poly.type
_entity_poly.pdbx_seq_one_letter_code
_entity_poly.pdbx_strand_id
1 'polypeptide(L)' 'MEELETKPFAYDGPHEVGKTYAKGNFVTHDGSLWHCNYKTASRPGDGPAWTLAVKRGRDAR' A
#
# COMPACT_ATOMS: atom_id res chain seq x y z
N MET A 1 -0.37 -21.12 17.55
CA MET A 1 0.61 -20.69 16.52
C MET A 1 -0.04 -20.74 15.15
N GLU A 2 -1.32 -20.35 15.04
CA GLU A 2 -2.16 -20.61 13.85
C GLU A 2 -2.80 -19.32 13.29
N GLU A 3 -2.70 -18.20 14.01
CA GLU A 3 -3.36 -16.94 13.65
C GLU A 3 -2.62 -16.10 12.59
N LEU A 4 -1.39 -16.47 12.21
CA LEU A 4 -0.61 -15.72 11.21
C LEU A 4 -0.84 -16.21 9.77
N GLU A 5 -1.30 -17.44 9.58
CA GLU A 5 -1.35 -18.08 8.25
C GLU A 5 -2.63 -17.76 7.47
N THR A 6 -3.59 -17.02 8.05
CA THR A 6 -4.93 -16.87 7.48
C THR A 6 -5.26 -15.49 6.91
N LYS A 7 -4.36 -14.49 6.97
CA LYS A 7 -4.61 -13.19 6.36
C LYS A 7 -4.03 -13.13 4.94
N PRO A 8 -4.87 -13.24 3.89
CA PRO A 8 -4.38 -13.06 2.53
C PRO A 8 -3.83 -11.65 2.38
N PHE A 9 -2.79 -11.52 1.56
CA PHE A 9 -2.23 -10.24 1.16
C PHE A 9 -3.30 -9.41 0.43
N ALA A 10 -3.80 -8.35 1.06
CA ALA A 10 -4.90 -7.54 0.56
C ALA A 10 -4.42 -6.51 -0.48
N TYR A 11 -4.09 -6.96 -1.68
CA TYR A 11 -3.70 -6.09 -2.78
C TYR A 11 -4.90 -5.51 -3.52
N ASP A 12 -4.98 -4.18 -3.60
CA ASP A 12 -6.11 -3.46 -4.21
C ASP A 12 -5.74 -2.79 -5.55
N GLY A 13 -4.60 -3.16 -6.14
CA GLY A 13 -4.15 -2.62 -7.44
C GLY A 13 -3.46 -1.25 -7.34
N PRO A 14 -3.44 -0.48 -8.43
CA PRO A 14 -2.94 0.90 -8.44
C PRO A 14 -3.76 1.83 -7.55
N HIS A 15 -3.11 2.82 -6.93
CA HIS A 15 -3.80 3.84 -6.14
C HIS A 15 -4.71 4.71 -7.04
N GLU A 16 -5.95 4.90 -6.61
CA GLU A 16 -6.99 5.70 -7.27
C GLU A 16 -7.36 6.89 -6.38
N VAL A 17 -7.40 8.09 -6.97
CA VAL A 17 -7.77 9.31 -6.24
C VAL A 17 -9.24 9.27 -5.86
N GLY A 18 -9.56 9.53 -4.58
CA GLY A 18 -10.93 9.52 -4.06
C GLY A 18 -11.42 8.16 -3.57
N LYS A 19 -10.68 7.07 -3.83
CA LYS A 19 -10.97 5.75 -3.27
C LYS A 19 -10.51 5.66 -1.82
N THR A 20 -11.33 5.05 -0.96
CA THR A 20 -10.98 4.82 0.45
C THR A 20 -10.41 3.42 0.64
N TYR A 21 -9.23 3.34 1.25
CA TYR A 21 -8.53 2.10 1.54
C TYR A 21 -8.60 1.76 3.03
N ALA A 22 -8.66 0.47 3.36
CA ALA A 22 -8.66 -0.01 4.74
C ALA A 22 -7.24 -0.30 5.24
N LYS A 23 -7.08 -0.39 6.57
CA LYS A 23 -5.82 -0.82 7.20
C LYS A 23 -5.46 -2.22 6.70
N GLY A 24 -4.20 -2.41 6.31
CA GLY A 24 -3.71 -3.69 5.79
C GLY A 24 -3.78 -3.81 4.26
N ASN A 25 -4.45 -2.88 3.57
CA ASN A 25 -4.45 -2.87 2.12
C ASN A 25 -3.07 -2.49 1.56
N PHE A 26 -2.74 -3.07 0.41
CA PHE A 26 -1.56 -2.73 -0.36
C PHE A 26 -1.95 -2.16 -1.71
N VAL A 27 -1.27 -1.10 -2.14
CA VAL A 27 -1.49 -0.44 -3.43
C VAL A 27 -0.17 -0.13 -4.11
N THR A 28 -0.19 -0.02 -5.44
CA THR A 28 0.95 0.49 -6.21
C THR A 28 0.79 1.98 -6.49
N HIS A 29 1.83 2.76 -6.24
CA HIS A 29 1.87 4.20 -6.52
C HIS A 29 3.31 4.64 -6.84
N ASP A 30 3.49 5.40 -7.93
CA ASP A 30 4.79 5.84 -8.45
C ASP A 30 5.79 4.67 -8.63
N GLY A 31 5.31 3.53 -9.12
CA GLY A 31 6.13 2.31 -9.31
C GLY A 31 6.60 1.64 -8.01
N SER A 32 6.11 2.08 -6.85
CA SER A 32 6.42 1.51 -5.53
C SER A 32 5.18 0.85 -4.93
N LEU A 33 5.38 -0.12 -4.04
CA LEU A 33 4.31 -0.77 -3.27
C LEU A 33 4.17 -0.09 -1.90
N TRP A 34 2.94 0.21 -1.51
CA TRP A 34 2.61 0.91 -0.27
C TRP A 34 1.62 0.11 0.57
N HIS A 35 1.81 0.13 1.89
CA HIS A 35 0.93 -0.46 2.89
C HIS A 35 0.10 0.62 3.58
N CYS A 36 -1.21 0.41 3.68
CA CYS A 36 -2.14 1.31 4.35
C CYS A 36 -2.18 1.06 5.87
N ASN A 37 -1.78 2.05 6.67
CA ASN A 37 -1.68 1.92 8.13
C ASN A 37 -3.03 2.10 8.84
N TYR A 38 -3.94 2.88 8.26
CA TYR A 38 -5.29 3.15 8.78
C TYR A 38 -6.21 3.62 7.67
N LYS A 39 -7.54 3.55 7.88
CA LYS A 39 -8.54 3.90 6.87
C LYS A 39 -8.30 5.31 6.33
N THR A 40 -8.04 5.44 5.02
CA THR A 40 -7.70 6.73 4.40
C THR A 40 -8.13 6.77 2.93
N ALA A 41 -8.41 7.96 2.42
CA ALA A 41 -8.50 8.25 0.99
C ALA A 41 -7.31 9.11 0.50
N SER A 42 -6.32 9.34 1.37
CA SER A 42 -5.16 10.16 1.07
C SER A 42 -4.22 9.44 0.11
N ARG A 43 -3.38 10.19 -0.60
CA ARG A 43 -2.40 9.65 -1.54
C ARG A 43 -1.20 9.02 -0.80
N PRO A 44 -0.64 7.89 -1.27
CA PRO A 44 0.61 7.36 -0.76
C PRO A 44 1.76 8.35 -0.88
N GLY A 45 2.51 8.54 0.21
CA GLY A 45 3.62 9.50 0.30
C GLY A 45 3.25 10.89 0.83
N ASP A 46 1.97 11.21 0.99
CA ASP A 46 1.50 12.53 1.46
C ASP A 46 1.41 12.64 3.00
N GLY A 47 1.62 11.53 3.73
CA GLY A 47 1.53 11.52 5.19
C GLY A 47 1.66 10.13 5.82
N PRO A 48 1.34 9.99 7.12
CA PRO A 48 1.60 8.76 7.89
C PRO A 48 0.62 7.62 7.60
N ALA A 49 -0.39 7.86 6.75
CA ALA A 49 -1.38 6.85 6.39
C ALA A 49 -0.80 5.69 5.57
N TRP A 50 0.35 5.92 4.93
CA TRP A 50 0.99 4.95 4.04
C TRP A 50 2.43 4.70 4.45
N THR A 51 2.83 3.43 4.49
CA THR A 51 4.22 3.00 4.66
C THR A 51 4.73 2.44 3.34
N LEU A 52 5.93 2.83 2.92
CA LEU A 52 6.57 2.26 1.74
C LEU A 52 6.97 0.80 2.03
N ALA A 53 6.32 -0.15 1.36
CA ALA A 53 6.58 -1.58 1.53
C ALA A 53 7.69 -2.08 0.59
N VAL A 54 7.67 -1.64 -0.67
CA VAL A 54 8.72 -1.94 -1.66
C VAL A 54 9.00 -0.69 -2.46
N LYS A 55 10.26 -0.28 -2.50
CA LYS A 55 10.70 0.88 -3.28
C LYS A 55 10.90 0.49 -4.74
N ARG A 56 10.42 1.34 -5.65
CA ARG A 56 10.72 1.20 -7.09
C ARG A 56 12.22 1.05 -7.34
N GLY A 57 12.58 0.22 -8.30
CA GLY A 57 13.95 0.11 -8.79
C GLY A 57 14.45 1.42 -9.42
N ARG A 58 15.77 1.54 -9.57
CA ARG A 58 16.38 2.59 -10.40
C ARG A 58 16.58 2.02 -11.80
N ASP A 59 16.22 2.77 -12.84
CA ASP A 59 16.53 2.41 -14.21
C ASP A 59 18.05 2.25 -14.36
N ALA A 60 18.49 1.09 -14.89
CA ALA A 60 19.88 0.88 -15.26
C ALA A 60 20.08 1.55 -16.63
N ARG A 61 20.86 2.63 -16.67
CA ARG A 61 21.19 3.35 -17.90
C ARG A 61 22.68 3.24 -18.16
#